data_AF-A0A919N4J3-F1
#
_entry.id   AF-A0A919N4J3-F1
#
_cell.length_a   1.000
_cell.length_b   1.000
_cell.length_c   1.000
_cell.angle_alpha   90.00
_cell.angle_beta   90.00
_cell.angle_gamma   90.00
#
_symmetry.space_group_name_H-M   'P 1'
#
loop_
_entity.id
_entity.type
_entity.pdbx_description
1 polymer ?
#
loop_
_entity_poly.entity_id
_entity_poly.type
_entity_poly.pdbx_seq_one_letter_code
_entity_poly.pdbx_strand_id
1 'polypeptide(L)'
;MFKVLISRAAVVCGLAAAMVTGAPAVAAQAAYYNTYTDIASTPDTSCCTGAQGFAAGSTYLYSIKNHTNYDDTAVIYRINKNTGERVLMTNGTDSTSTNTWLGHGNDITIVDIDGQHHMFIVTMEASGAQLVRLRYDGTTYYHAGSYQLRLNGAVAAPSGISRVSVSGTTITFMFKSGRTVYNGSLPLRASSGTIDLNKAFDLQVDGALVNGATVPDLATFANQGFYYDAANQVLYNPLTKENRSIVLVYRNVSPATTGTAPAATDLSFRITSSKYSTFEIEGVGISDGKLYFSTNRANADGGYDGVHSFDGYVAG
;
A
#
# COMPACT_ATOMS: atom_id res chain seq x y z
N MET A 1 84.37 40.10 -4.16
CA MET A 1 85.17 40.07 -2.92
C MET A 1 84.31 40.67 -1.80
N PHE A 2 83.93 39.83 -0.82
CA PHE A 2 83.38 40.12 0.52
C PHE A 2 82.32 41.22 0.73
N LYS A 3 81.14 40.84 1.23
CA LYS A 3 80.86 40.90 2.68
C LYS A 3 79.56 40.17 3.08
N VAL A 4 79.71 39.49 4.21
CA VAL A 4 78.80 38.73 5.07
C VAL A 4 77.74 39.64 5.71
N LEU A 5 76.53 39.14 6.03
CA LEU A 5 76.00 39.14 7.40
C LEU A 5 74.63 38.43 7.54
N ILE A 6 74.59 37.57 8.56
CA ILE A 6 73.47 36.82 9.10
C ILE A 6 72.61 37.75 9.97
N SER A 7 71.28 37.65 9.91
CA SER A 7 70.43 37.99 11.06
C SER A 7 69.18 37.11 11.11
N ARG A 8 69.03 36.43 12.24
CA ARG A 8 67.87 35.63 12.65
C ARG A 8 66.65 36.53 12.85
N ALA A 9 65.49 36.14 12.32
CA ALA A 9 64.20 36.67 12.74
C ALA A 9 63.25 35.49 13.00
N ALA A 10 62.60 35.54 14.16
CA ALA A 10 61.75 34.51 14.70
C ALA A 10 60.51 34.25 13.84
N VAL A 11 60.22 32.98 13.55
CA VAL A 11 58.93 32.56 13.00
C VAL A 11 57.97 32.43 14.18
N VAL A 12 57.08 33.41 14.30
CA VAL A 12 55.89 33.32 15.16
C VAL A 12 54.88 32.43 14.42
N CYS A 13 54.58 31.25 14.98
CA CYS A 13 53.45 30.42 14.56
C CYS A 13 52.14 31.15 14.88
N GLY A 14 51.54 31.78 13.87
CA GLY A 14 50.15 32.21 13.91
C GLY A 14 49.22 31.04 13.60
N LEU A 15 48.56 30.49 14.62
CA LEU A 15 47.38 29.63 14.45
C LEU A 15 46.24 30.49 13.89
N ALA A 16 45.98 30.40 12.59
CA ALA A 16 44.75 30.92 12.02
C ALA A 16 43.64 29.88 12.22
N ALA A 17 42.84 30.04 13.27
CA ALA A 17 41.58 29.33 13.43
C ALA A 17 40.61 29.83 12.36
N ALA A 18 40.47 29.08 11.27
CA ALA A 18 39.42 29.30 10.28
C ALA A 18 38.07 28.94 10.94
N MET A 19 37.33 29.97 11.37
CA MET A 19 35.94 29.82 11.74
C MET A 19 35.14 29.49 10.47
N VAL A 20 34.87 28.20 10.28
CA VAL A 20 33.86 27.74 9.34
C VAL A 20 32.52 28.19 9.90
N THR A 21 32.03 29.32 9.40
CA THR A 21 30.66 29.77 9.64
C THR A 21 29.73 28.72 9.03
N GLY A 22 29.15 27.89 9.89
CA GLY A 22 28.13 26.92 9.48
C GLY A 22 26.98 27.64 8.82
N ALA A 23 26.83 27.45 7.51
CA ALA A 23 25.59 27.79 6.84
C ALA A 23 24.46 27.04 7.58
N PRO A 24 23.32 27.70 7.86
CA PRO A 24 22.18 27.00 8.44
C PRO A 24 21.86 25.82 7.53
N ALA A 25 21.84 24.61 8.09
CA ALA A 25 21.35 23.45 7.38
C ALA A 25 19.93 23.78 6.92
N VAL A 26 19.73 23.94 5.62
CA VAL A 26 18.39 24.04 5.05
C VAL A 26 17.75 22.70 5.39
N ALA A 27 16.79 22.70 6.32
CA ALA A 27 16.01 21.51 6.60
C ALA A 27 15.45 21.03 5.26
N ALA A 28 15.83 19.82 4.84
CA ALA A 28 15.33 19.25 3.60
C ALA A 28 13.79 19.30 3.66
N GLN A 29 13.18 19.96 2.68
CA GLN A 29 11.74 20.07 2.62
C GLN A 29 11.16 18.64 2.54
N ALA A 30 10.19 18.34 3.42
CA ALA A 30 9.51 17.05 3.39
C ALA A 30 8.93 16.81 1.98
N ALA A 31 9.22 15.65 1.41
CA ALA A 31 8.68 15.26 0.13
C ALA A 31 7.16 15.11 0.25
N TYR A 32 6.44 15.81 -0.61
CA TYR A 32 4.99 15.88 -0.58
C TYR A 32 4.43 15.75 -1.99
N TYR A 33 3.58 14.75 -2.17
CA TYR A 33 2.98 14.42 -3.46
C TYR A 33 1.46 14.59 -3.39
N ASN A 34 0.93 15.41 -4.29
CA ASN A 34 -0.48 15.83 -4.26
C ASN A 34 -1.16 15.85 -5.64
N THR A 35 -0.51 15.28 -6.64
CA THR A 35 -1.00 15.14 -8.01
C THR A 35 -0.87 13.69 -8.46
N TYR A 36 -1.70 13.30 -9.42
CA TYR A 36 -1.77 11.94 -9.93
C TYR A 36 -2.20 11.94 -11.39
N THR A 37 -1.85 10.86 -12.08
CA THR A 37 -2.25 10.55 -13.43
C THR A 37 -3.27 9.41 -13.45
N ASP A 38 -4.39 9.59 -14.15
CA ASP A 38 -5.35 8.50 -14.43
C ASP A 38 -4.72 7.49 -15.40
N ILE A 39 -4.79 6.20 -15.06
CA ILE A 39 -4.32 5.10 -15.94
C ILE A 39 -5.51 4.46 -16.66
N ALA A 40 -6.54 4.10 -15.90
CA ALA A 40 -7.77 3.52 -16.45
C ALA A 40 -8.93 3.72 -15.49
N SER A 41 -10.15 3.82 -16.03
CA SER A 41 -11.37 3.73 -15.24
C SER A 41 -11.70 2.28 -14.85
N THR A 42 -12.45 2.05 -13.79
CA THR A 42 -13.01 0.75 -13.38
C THR A 42 -14.54 0.86 -13.26
N PRO A 43 -15.27 0.68 -14.37
CA PRO A 43 -16.71 0.95 -14.44
C PRO A 43 -17.49 -0.04 -13.60
N ASP A 44 -18.74 0.31 -13.33
CA ASP A 44 -19.67 -0.59 -12.64
C ASP A 44 -19.98 -1.79 -13.52
N THR A 45 -20.12 -2.96 -12.90
CA THR A 45 -20.43 -4.21 -13.60
C THR A 45 -21.16 -5.14 -12.67
N SER A 46 -22.26 -5.75 -13.14
CA SER A 46 -23.03 -6.76 -12.39
C SER A 46 -23.28 -6.36 -10.94
N CYS A 47 -23.89 -5.18 -10.73
CA CYS A 47 -24.13 -4.51 -9.44
C CYS A 47 -22.90 -4.15 -8.58
N CYS A 48 -21.68 -4.47 -9.00
CA CYS A 48 -20.47 -4.04 -8.32
C CYS A 48 -20.13 -2.58 -8.66
N THR A 49 -20.29 -1.70 -7.68
CA THR A 49 -20.21 -0.25 -7.82
C THR A 49 -19.08 0.41 -7.04
N GLY A 50 -18.59 -0.21 -5.96
CA GLY A 50 -17.52 0.36 -5.13
C GLY A 50 -16.19 -0.29 -5.44
N ALA A 51 -15.17 0.50 -5.80
CA ALA A 51 -13.79 0.00 -5.81
C ALA A 51 -13.33 -0.37 -4.40
N GLN A 52 -12.52 -1.42 -4.30
CA GLN A 52 -12.01 -1.96 -3.04
C GLN A 52 -10.52 -2.31 -3.23
N GLY A 53 -10.14 -3.58 -3.01
CA GLY A 53 -8.75 -4.02 -2.99
C GLY A 53 -7.97 -3.72 -4.25
N PHE A 54 -6.65 -3.55 -4.06
CA PHE A 54 -5.72 -3.17 -5.11
C PHE A 54 -4.39 -3.90 -4.97
N ALA A 55 -3.77 -4.24 -6.09
CA ALA A 55 -2.38 -4.67 -6.11
C ALA A 55 -1.67 -4.23 -7.39
N ALA A 56 -0.38 -3.88 -7.26
CA ALA A 56 0.50 -3.60 -8.38
C ALA A 56 1.39 -4.81 -8.67
N GLY A 57 1.21 -5.43 -9.84
CA GLY A 57 2.11 -6.43 -10.40
C GLY A 57 3.19 -5.82 -11.27
N SER A 58 4.06 -6.65 -11.84
CA SER A 58 5.17 -6.20 -12.70
C SER A 58 4.72 -5.58 -14.02
N THR A 59 3.59 -5.99 -14.59
CA THR A 59 3.05 -5.42 -15.84
C THR A 59 1.63 -4.90 -15.67
N TYR A 60 0.86 -5.53 -14.78
CA TYR A 60 -0.56 -5.26 -14.61
C TYR A 60 -0.87 -4.81 -13.19
N LEU A 61 -1.85 -3.94 -13.08
CA LEU A 61 -2.49 -3.51 -11.84
C LEU A 61 -3.81 -4.28 -11.72
N TYR A 62 -4.23 -4.54 -10.50
CA TYR A 62 -5.45 -5.28 -10.21
C TYR A 62 -6.32 -4.48 -9.26
N SER A 63 -7.61 -4.42 -9.51
CA SER A 63 -8.58 -3.73 -8.67
C SER A 63 -9.84 -4.56 -8.55
N ILE A 64 -10.35 -4.69 -7.32
CA ILE A 64 -11.64 -5.31 -7.04
C ILE A 64 -12.72 -4.24 -7.00
N LYS A 65 -13.92 -4.57 -7.50
CA LYS A 65 -15.15 -3.87 -7.11
C LYS A 65 -16.12 -4.82 -6.42
N ASN A 66 -16.83 -4.34 -5.41
CA ASN A 66 -17.90 -5.08 -4.72
C ASN A 66 -19.28 -4.47 -4.99
N HIS A 67 -20.32 -5.24 -4.73
CA HIS A 67 -21.68 -4.74 -4.59
C HIS A 67 -21.81 -4.00 -3.26
N THR A 68 -21.68 -2.67 -3.34
CA THR A 68 -21.60 -1.78 -2.17
C THR A 68 -22.80 -1.99 -1.23
N ASN A 69 -22.53 -2.07 0.07
CA ASN A 69 -23.47 -2.34 1.17
C ASN A 69 -23.95 -3.80 1.32
N TYR A 70 -23.65 -4.69 0.37
CA TYR A 70 -24.11 -6.09 0.42
C TYR A 70 -22.96 -7.07 0.54
N ASP A 71 -21.80 -6.77 -0.06
CA ASP A 71 -20.60 -7.63 -0.05
C ASP A 71 -20.82 -9.05 -0.58
N ASP A 72 -21.93 -9.27 -1.30
CA ASP A 72 -22.36 -10.58 -1.79
C ASP A 72 -21.80 -10.92 -3.19
N THR A 73 -21.27 -9.92 -3.89
CA THR A 73 -20.77 -10.04 -5.26
C THR A 73 -19.56 -9.12 -5.47
N ALA A 74 -18.48 -9.66 -6.03
CA ALA A 74 -17.32 -8.89 -6.42
C ALA A 74 -16.79 -9.25 -7.81
N VAL A 75 -16.15 -8.29 -8.48
CA VAL A 75 -15.49 -8.44 -9.78
C VAL A 75 -14.03 -8.02 -9.68
N ILE A 76 -13.18 -8.53 -10.59
CA ILE A 76 -11.75 -8.22 -10.62
C ILE A 76 -11.40 -7.60 -11.98
N TYR A 77 -10.83 -6.41 -11.95
CA TYR A 77 -10.21 -5.76 -13.10
C TYR A 77 -8.71 -6.01 -13.13
N ARG A 78 -8.19 -6.29 -14.32
CA ARG A 78 -6.76 -6.29 -14.65
C ARG A 78 -6.49 -5.16 -15.62
N ILE A 79 -5.51 -4.31 -15.31
CA ILE A 79 -5.18 -3.10 -16.07
C ILE A 79 -3.71 -3.16 -16.47
N ASN A 80 -3.38 -3.02 -17.75
CA ASN A 80 -1.99 -2.83 -18.18
C ASN A 80 -1.51 -1.44 -17.71
N LYS A 81 -0.48 -1.39 -16.86
CA LYS A 81 -0.03 -0.15 -16.21
C LYS A 81 0.53 0.90 -17.18
N ASN A 82 0.95 0.47 -18.37
CA ASN A 82 1.58 1.33 -19.38
C ASN A 82 0.58 1.82 -20.44
N THR A 83 -0.39 0.98 -20.82
CA THR A 83 -1.34 1.31 -21.89
C THR A 83 -2.73 1.71 -21.39
N GLY A 84 -3.05 1.43 -20.12
CA GLY A 84 -4.39 1.60 -19.58
C GLY A 84 -5.40 0.55 -20.08
N GLU A 85 -4.96 -0.43 -20.88
CA GLU A 85 -5.83 -1.52 -21.35
C GLU A 85 -6.40 -2.28 -20.16
N ARG A 86 -7.72 -2.30 -20.05
CA ARG A 86 -8.45 -2.92 -18.95
C ARG A 86 -9.23 -4.13 -19.42
N VAL A 87 -9.13 -5.21 -18.66
CA VAL A 87 -9.95 -6.41 -18.81
C VAL A 87 -10.67 -6.73 -17.50
N LEU A 88 -11.97 -7.00 -17.60
CA LEU A 88 -12.71 -7.66 -16.55
C LEU A 88 -12.32 -9.15 -16.56
N MET A 89 -11.69 -9.63 -15.50
CA MET A 89 -11.20 -11.00 -15.46
C MET A 89 -12.34 -12.01 -15.34
N THR A 90 -12.11 -13.21 -15.86
CA THR A 90 -13.11 -14.29 -15.90
C THR A 90 -12.67 -15.47 -15.03
N ASN A 91 -13.60 -16.02 -14.26
CA ASN A 91 -13.43 -17.30 -13.58
C ASN A 91 -13.41 -18.43 -14.62
N GLY A 92 -12.28 -19.12 -14.74
CA GLY A 92 -12.10 -20.19 -15.70
C GLY A 92 -12.88 -21.47 -15.37
N THR A 93 -13.54 -21.56 -14.21
CA THR A 93 -14.37 -22.72 -13.83
C THR A 93 -15.77 -22.65 -14.46
N ASP A 94 -16.40 -21.48 -14.45
CA ASP A 94 -17.80 -21.27 -14.84
C ASP A 94 -17.98 -20.19 -15.92
N SER A 95 -16.88 -19.58 -16.38
CA SER A 95 -16.86 -18.49 -17.37
C SER A 95 -17.62 -17.23 -16.95
N THR A 96 -17.84 -17.03 -15.64
CA THR A 96 -18.43 -15.80 -15.09
C THR A 96 -17.33 -14.81 -14.66
N SER A 97 -17.66 -13.54 -14.49
CA SER A 97 -16.73 -12.52 -13.97
C SER A 97 -17.03 -12.10 -12.53
N THR A 98 -18.10 -12.64 -11.95
CA THR A 98 -18.63 -12.29 -10.63
C THR A 98 -18.30 -13.36 -9.62
N ASN A 99 -18.00 -12.95 -8.39
CA ASN A 99 -17.57 -13.84 -7.32
C ASN A 99 -18.43 -13.61 -6.08
N THR A 100 -19.07 -14.65 -5.56
CA THR A 100 -19.93 -14.57 -4.38
C THR A 100 -19.24 -14.95 -3.07
N TRP A 101 -17.92 -15.11 -3.12
CA TRP A 101 -17.10 -15.62 -2.02
C TRP A 101 -15.90 -14.72 -1.70
N LEU A 102 -15.82 -13.55 -2.35
CA LEU A 102 -14.78 -12.56 -2.07
C LEU A 102 -15.15 -11.57 -0.96
N GLY A 103 -16.42 -11.56 -0.52
CA GLY A 103 -16.91 -10.60 0.47
C GLY A 103 -16.69 -9.17 0.00
N HIS A 104 -16.22 -8.34 0.93
CA HIS A 104 -15.80 -6.96 0.64
C HIS A 104 -14.61 -6.89 -0.33
N GLY A 105 -13.72 -7.89 -0.31
CA GLY A 105 -12.52 -7.92 -1.17
C GLY A 105 -11.60 -6.72 -0.93
N ASN A 106 -11.41 -6.33 0.33
CA ASN A 106 -10.87 -5.02 0.73
C ASN A 106 -9.41 -4.80 0.33
N ASP A 107 -8.60 -5.86 0.18
CA ASP A 107 -7.20 -5.72 -0.20
C ASP A 107 -6.64 -6.98 -0.86
N ILE A 108 -5.58 -6.80 -1.66
CA ILE A 108 -4.99 -7.85 -2.50
C ILE A 108 -3.47 -7.86 -2.32
N THR A 109 -2.89 -9.06 -2.21
CA THR A 109 -1.45 -9.23 -2.44
C THR A 109 -1.17 -10.29 -3.49
N ILE A 110 -0.13 -10.06 -4.29
CA ILE A 110 0.29 -10.96 -5.37
C ILE A 110 1.47 -11.81 -4.91
N VAL A 111 1.36 -13.11 -5.18
CA VAL A 111 2.37 -14.10 -4.81
C VAL A 111 2.60 -15.05 -5.98
N ASP A 112 3.86 -15.25 -6.35
CA ASP A 112 4.23 -16.28 -7.31
C ASP A 112 4.60 -17.58 -6.57
N ILE A 113 3.95 -18.68 -6.95
CA ILE A 113 4.14 -20.00 -6.34
C ILE A 113 4.38 -21.00 -7.47
N ASP A 114 5.53 -21.68 -7.43
CA ASP A 114 5.88 -22.70 -8.43
C ASP A 114 5.75 -22.21 -9.89
N GLY A 115 6.10 -20.94 -10.14
CA GLY A 115 6.02 -20.30 -11.47
C GLY A 115 4.62 -19.85 -11.90
N GLN A 116 3.62 -19.93 -11.01
CA GLN A 116 2.25 -19.48 -11.26
C GLN A 116 1.88 -18.27 -10.41
N HIS A 117 1.10 -17.36 -10.99
CA HIS A 117 0.66 -16.15 -10.31
C HIS A 117 -0.57 -16.41 -9.45
N HIS A 118 -0.56 -15.86 -8.23
CA HIS A 118 -1.66 -15.96 -7.30
C HIS A 118 -2.04 -14.60 -6.73
N MET A 119 -3.34 -14.42 -6.47
CA MET A 119 -3.89 -13.34 -5.67
C MET A 119 -4.33 -13.89 -4.33
N PHE A 120 -3.96 -13.22 -3.25
CA PHE A 120 -4.50 -13.46 -1.92
C PHE A 120 -5.34 -12.24 -1.53
N ILE A 121 -6.63 -12.46 -1.31
CA ILE A 121 -7.63 -11.41 -1.15
C ILE A 121 -8.27 -11.54 0.23
N VAL A 122 -8.19 -10.50 1.04
CA VAL A 122 -8.92 -10.44 2.32
C VAL A 122 -10.37 -10.08 2.07
N THR A 123 -11.28 -10.85 2.66
CA THR A 123 -12.72 -10.74 2.39
C THR A 123 -13.44 -9.80 3.35
N MET A 124 -12.82 -9.52 4.51
CA MET A 124 -13.45 -8.87 5.68
C MET A 124 -14.67 -9.59 6.26
N GLU A 125 -14.92 -10.84 5.87
CA GLU A 125 -16.08 -11.59 6.35
C GLU A 125 -15.92 -12.07 7.80
N ALA A 126 -16.97 -11.92 8.60
CA ALA A 126 -17.01 -12.43 9.98
C ALA A 126 -17.29 -13.94 10.07
N SER A 127 -17.65 -14.58 8.95
CA SER A 127 -17.92 -16.01 8.86
C SER A 127 -17.41 -16.56 7.52
N GLY A 128 -17.28 -17.88 7.38
CA GLY A 128 -16.71 -18.47 6.17
C GLY A 128 -15.22 -18.17 6.03
N ALA A 129 -14.77 -17.80 4.82
CA ALA A 129 -13.36 -17.54 4.52
C ALA A 129 -13.01 -16.07 4.75
N GLN A 130 -11.95 -15.80 5.50
CA GLN A 130 -11.40 -14.45 5.72
C GLN A 130 -10.32 -14.10 4.68
N LEU A 131 -9.76 -15.12 4.04
CA LEU A 131 -8.76 -14.99 3.00
C LEU A 131 -9.07 -15.98 1.88
N VAL A 132 -9.04 -15.52 0.63
CA VAL A 132 -9.19 -16.37 -0.55
C VAL A 132 -7.93 -16.29 -1.41
N ARG A 133 -7.49 -17.44 -1.91
CA ARG A 133 -6.41 -17.56 -2.89
C ARG A 133 -6.97 -17.86 -4.25
N LEU A 134 -6.60 -17.06 -5.24
CA LEU A 134 -6.84 -17.30 -6.65
C LEU A 134 -5.54 -17.61 -7.35
N ARG A 135 -5.55 -18.61 -8.22
CA ARG A 135 -4.51 -18.79 -9.25
C ARG A 135 -4.99 -18.09 -10.51
N TYR A 136 -4.13 -17.35 -11.19
CA TYR A 136 -4.51 -16.72 -12.46
C TYR A 136 -3.44 -16.87 -13.54
N ASP A 137 -3.91 -16.85 -14.78
CA ASP A 137 -3.10 -16.83 -15.99
C ASP A 137 -3.75 -15.87 -17.00
N GLY A 138 -3.01 -14.84 -17.41
CA GLY A 138 -3.54 -13.76 -18.24
C GLY A 138 -4.77 -13.09 -17.61
N THR A 139 -5.92 -13.23 -18.27
CA THR A 139 -7.19 -12.61 -17.90
C THR A 139 -8.14 -13.60 -17.20
N THR A 140 -7.69 -14.82 -16.94
CA THR A 140 -8.51 -15.89 -16.36
C THR A 140 -7.99 -16.24 -14.96
N TYR A 141 -8.89 -16.38 -14.00
CA TYR A 141 -8.55 -16.82 -12.64
C TYR A 141 -9.34 -18.07 -12.24
N TYR A 142 -8.86 -18.77 -11.21
CA TYR A 142 -9.46 -19.96 -10.65
C TYR A 142 -9.40 -19.89 -9.14
N HIS A 143 -10.52 -20.21 -8.48
CA HIS A 143 -10.56 -20.35 -7.03
C HIS A 143 -9.62 -21.48 -6.59
N ALA A 144 -8.55 -21.15 -5.87
CA ALA A 144 -7.46 -22.06 -5.55
C ALA A 144 -7.32 -22.35 -4.04
N GLY A 145 -8.05 -21.63 -3.19
CA GLY A 145 -8.11 -21.94 -1.77
C GLY A 145 -8.85 -20.92 -0.91
N SER A 146 -9.28 -21.36 0.27
CA SER A 146 -10.00 -20.53 1.24
C SER A 146 -9.47 -20.80 2.64
N TYR A 147 -9.24 -19.74 3.42
CA TYR A 147 -8.60 -19.84 4.72
C TYR A 147 -9.37 -19.04 5.77
N GLN A 148 -9.37 -19.57 6.99
CA GLN A 148 -9.80 -18.81 8.16
C GLN A 148 -8.60 -18.04 8.72
N LEU A 149 -8.83 -16.80 9.12
CA LEU A 149 -7.86 -16.02 9.85
C LEU A 149 -8.31 -15.95 11.31
N ARG A 150 -7.42 -16.23 12.26
CA ARG A 150 -7.77 -16.25 13.68
C ARG A 150 -6.82 -15.42 14.52
N LEU A 151 -7.35 -14.67 15.47
CA LEU A 151 -6.59 -13.97 16.50
C LEU A 151 -7.01 -14.53 17.86
N ASN A 152 -6.06 -15.12 18.60
CA ASN A 152 -6.32 -15.76 19.90
C ASN A 152 -7.48 -16.77 19.84
N GLY A 153 -7.54 -17.55 18.75
CA GLY A 153 -8.56 -18.56 18.52
C GLY A 153 -9.92 -18.04 18.01
N ALA A 154 -10.18 -16.73 18.01
CA ALA A 154 -11.39 -16.13 17.44
C ALA A 154 -11.20 -15.77 15.96
N VAL A 155 -12.27 -15.80 15.16
CA VAL A 155 -12.22 -15.34 13.76
C VAL A 155 -11.82 -13.87 13.72
N ALA A 156 -10.90 -13.52 12.83
CA ALA A 156 -10.43 -12.17 12.61
C ALA A 156 -10.65 -11.76 11.16
N ALA A 157 -11.28 -10.60 10.95
CA ALA A 157 -11.57 -10.04 9.63
C ALA A 157 -10.68 -8.83 9.34
N PRO A 158 -9.41 -9.03 8.94
CA PRO A 158 -8.53 -7.92 8.57
C PRO A 158 -9.01 -7.24 7.29
N SER A 159 -8.78 -5.92 7.25
CA SER A 159 -9.07 -5.07 6.09
C SER A 159 -7.90 -4.98 5.12
N GLY A 160 -6.67 -5.30 5.53
CA GLY A 160 -5.51 -5.20 4.66
C GLY A 160 -4.66 -6.46 4.63
N ILE A 161 -3.94 -6.68 3.52
CA ILE A 161 -2.93 -7.74 3.39
C ILE A 161 -1.76 -7.29 2.52
N SER A 162 -0.54 -7.60 2.95
CA SER A 162 0.64 -7.52 2.09
C SER A 162 1.54 -8.74 2.27
N ARG A 163 2.20 -9.15 1.19
CA ARG A 163 3.17 -10.26 1.21
C ARG A 163 4.49 -9.74 1.74
N VAL A 164 4.99 -10.39 2.79
CA VAL A 164 6.33 -10.13 3.35
C VAL A 164 7.37 -10.93 2.60
N SER A 165 7.18 -12.26 2.51
CA SER A 165 8.16 -13.16 1.90
C SER A 165 7.53 -14.47 1.44
N VAL A 166 8.25 -15.17 0.56
CA VAL A 166 7.92 -16.51 0.07
C VAL A 166 9.17 -17.36 0.17
N SER A 167 9.08 -18.52 0.80
CA SER A 167 10.12 -19.54 0.83
C SER A 167 9.64 -20.81 0.12
N GLY A 168 10.49 -21.83 0.02
CA GLY A 168 10.11 -23.13 -0.55
C GLY A 168 9.02 -23.88 0.24
N THR A 169 8.66 -23.41 1.45
CA THR A 169 7.70 -24.08 2.34
C THR A 169 6.61 -23.16 2.88
N THR A 170 6.80 -21.85 2.90
CA THR A 170 5.91 -20.92 3.61
C THR A 170 5.76 -19.60 2.85
N ILE A 171 4.57 -19.02 2.94
CA ILE A 171 4.30 -17.64 2.58
C ILE A 171 4.05 -16.86 3.87
N THR A 172 4.71 -15.73 4.04
CA THR A 172 4.53 -14.85 5.20
C THR A 172 3.85 -13.56 4.77
N PHE A 173 2.87 -13.13 5.56
CA PHE A 173 2.05 -11.97 5.30
C PHE A 173 2.06 -11.01 6.50
N MET A 174 1.86 -9.73 6.20
CA MET A 174 1.30 -8.78 7.15
C MET A 174 -0.19 -8.62 6.83
N PHE A 175 -1.00 -8.56 7.88
CA PHE A 175 -2.41 -8.23 7.82
C PHE A 175 -2.66 -6.94 8.60
N LYS A 176 -3.73 -6.21 8.28
CA LYS A 176 -4.09 -4.98 8.99
C LYS A 176 -5.57 -4.94 9.35
N SER A 177 -5.89 -4.50 10.56
CA SER A 177 -7.24 -4.11 10.98
C SER A 177 -7.18 -2.73 11.60
N GLY A 178 -7.81 -1.75 10.94
CA GLY A 178 -7.67 -0.35 11.32
C GLY A 178 -6.20 0.07 11.31
N ARG A 179 -5.66 0.42 12.49
CA ARG A 179 -4.27 0.85 12.70
C ARG A 179 -3.35 -0.28 13.15
N THR A 180 -3.87 -1.46 13.49
CA THR A 180 -3.07 -2.56 14.04
C THR A 180 -2.61 -3.49 12.92
N VAL A 181 -1.32 -3.81 12.92
CA VAL A 181 -0.69 -4.76 12.01
C VAL A 181 -0.45 -6.09 12.72
N TYR A 182 -0.71 -7.18 12.00
CA TYR A 182 -0.54 -8.55 12.46
C TYR A 182 0.35 -9.30 11.49
N ASN A 183 1.14 -10.24 12.00
CA ASN A 183 1.86 -11.21 11.19
C ASN A 183 1.05 -12.51 11.09
N GLY A 184 1.07 -13.14 9.92
CA GLY A 184 0.51 -14.47 9.69
C GLY A 184 1.34 -15.23 8.66
N SER A 185 1.19 -16.54 8.60
CA SER A 185 1.89 -17.38 7.63
C SER A 185 1.06 -18.57 7.20
N LEU A 186 1.31 -19.02 5.97
CA LEU A 186 0.61 -20.12 5.33
C LEU A 186 1.62 -21.09 4.71
N PRO A 187 1.46 -22.41 4.84
CA PRO A 187 2.26 -23.35 4.07
C PRO A 187 2.09 -23.10 2.57
N LEU A 188 3.20 -23.08 1.82
CA LEU A 188 3.27 -22.63 0.42
C LEU A 188 2.15 -23.20 -0.48
N ARG A 189 1.82 -24.48 -0.30
CA ARG A 189 0.87 -25.21 -1.15
C ARG A 189 -0.48 -25.50 -0.51
N ALA A 190 -0.72 -25.05 0.73
CA ALA A 190 -2.01 -25.27 1.38
C ALA A 190 -3.13 -24.63 0.55
N SER A 191 -4.20 -25.35 0.27
CA SER A 191 -5.43 -24.86 -0.39
C SER A 191 -6.55 -24.54 0.60
N SER A 192 -6.37 -24.88 1.87
CA SER A 192 -7.27 -24.50 2.95
C SER A 192 -6.53 -24.52 4.29
N GLY A 193 -7.17 -23.99 5.32
CA GLY A 193 -6.66 -24.07 6.70
C GLY A 193 -6.93 -22.82 7.51
N THR A 194 -6.30 -22.76 8.67
CA THR A 194 -6.32 -21.61 9.58
C THR A 194 -4.96 -20.94 9.56
N ILE A 195 -4.94 -19.61 9.47
CA ILE A 195 -3.77 -18.79 9.70
C ILE A 195 -3.97 -18.07 11.04
N ASP A 196 -3.13 -18.40 12.00
CA ASP A 196 -3.10 -17.68 13.28
C ASP A 196 -2.36 -16.35 13.11
N LEU A 197 -3.04 -15.28 13.48
CA LEU A 197 -2.56 -13.91 13.48
C LEU A 197 -1.91 -13.59 14.82
N ASN A 198 -0.74 -12.98 14.76
CA ASN A 198 -0.03 -12.46 15.92
C ASN A 198 0.06 -10.95 15.80
N LYS A 199 -0.41 -10.21 16.80
CA LYS A 199 -0.26 -8.74 16.82
C LYS A 199 1.23 -8.40 16.73
N ALA A 200 1.60 -7.53 15.80
CA ALA A 200 2.96 -7.06 15.62
C ALA A 200 3.12 -5.67 16.23
N PHE A 201 2.50 -4.66 15.61
CA PHE A 201 2.62 -3.26 16.02
C PHE A 201 1.38 -2.46 15.62
N ASP A 202 1.29 -1.23 16.13
CA ASP A 202 0.27 -0.25 15.76
C ASP A 202 0.88 0.88 14.92
N LEU A 203 0.12 1.40 13.97
CA LEU A 203 0.49 2.56 13.15
C LEU A 203 0.11 3.85 13.87
N GLN A 204 1.08 4.75 14.07
CA GLN A 204 0.78 6.10 14.53
C GLN A 204 0.06 6.87 13.42
N VAL A 205 -1.17 7.28 13.70
CA VAL A 205 -1.95 8.19 12.84
C VAL A 205 -2.09 9.55 13.51
N ASP A 206 -2.35 9.57 14.82
CA ASP A 206 -2.56 10.81 15.56
C ASP A 206 -1.25 11.61 15.61
N GLY A 207 -1.32 12.88 15.24
CA GLY A 207 -0.16 13.77 15.18
C GLY A 207 0.81 13.50 14.01
N ALA A 208 0.47 12.60 13.08
CA ALA A 208 1.26 12.41 11.87
C ALA A 208 1.33 13.70 11.04
N LEU A 209 2.48 13.94 10.40
CA LEU A 209 2.71 15.12 9.58
C LEU A 209 2.36 14.82 8.13
N VAL A 210 1.58 15.71 7.52
CA VAL A 210 1.29 15.73 6.09
C VAL A 210 1.73 17.08 5.57
N ASN A 211 2.67 17.07 4.62
CA ASN A 211 3.35 18.28 4.17
C ASN A 211 3.94 19.10 5.35
N GLY A 212 4.57 18.41 6.30
CA GLY A 212 5.20 19.04 7.48
C GLY A 212 4.25 19.56 8.56
N ALA A 213 2.93 19.42 8.40
CA ALA A 213 1.94 19.91 9.36
C ALA A 213 1.01 18.79 9.85
N THR A 214 0.52 18.90 11.10
CA THR A 214 -0.50 17.98 11.61
C THR A 214 -1.83 18.21 10.89
N VAL A 215 -2.58 17.12 10.68
CA VAL A 215 -3.96 17.17 10.16
C VAL A 215 -4.91 16.94 11.34
N PRO A 216 -5.65 17.96 11.81
CA PRO A 216 -6.38 17.89 13.08
C PRO A 216 -7.41 16.75 13.19
N ASP A 217 -8.03 16.35 12.08
CA ASP A 217 -9.06 15.31 12.04
C ASP A 217 -8.59 13.97 11.47
N LEU A 218 -7.27 13.79 11.29
CA LEU A 218 -6.71 12.60 10.65
C LEU A 218 -7.10 11.30 11.36
N ALA A 219 -7.29 11.37 12.67
CA ALA A 219 -7.72 10.25 13.49
C ALA A 219 -9.06 9.62 13.05
N THR A 220 -9.91 10.44 12.42
CA THR A 220 -11.27 10.08 11.98
C THR A 220 -11.33 9.54 10.56
N PHE A 221 -10.20 9.49 9.85
CA PHE A 221 -10.16 8.95 8.50
C PHE A 221 -10.33 7.43 8.55
N ALA A 222 -11.09 6.89 7.59
CA ALA A 222 -11.22 5.46 7.39
C ALA A 222 -9.85 4.88 6.97
N ASN A 223 -9.52 3.72 7.53
CA ASN A 223 -8.29 3.00 7.20
C ASN A 223 -8.59 2.01 6.09
N GLN A 224 -7.84 2.08 5.00
CA GLN A 224 -8.08 1.23 3.83
C GLN A 224 -7.13 0.05 3.75
N GLY A 225 -6.87 -0.52 2.57
CA GLY A 225 -5.81 -1.51 2.35
C GLY A 225 -4.42 -0.97 2.72
N PHE A 226 -3.36 -1.71 2.42
CA PHE A 226 -1.99 -1.19 2.56
C PHE A 226 -0.98 -1.92 1.70
N TYR A 227 0.17 -1.30 1.49
CA TYR A 227 1.30 -1.97 0.85
C TYR A 227 2.51 -2.01 1.78
N TYR A 228 3.21 -3.14 1.78
CA TYR A 228 4.50 -3.28 2.42
C TYR A 228 5.56 -3.61 1.37
N ASP A 229 6.50 -2.69 1.20
CA ASP A 229 7.72 -2.88 0.43
C ASP A 229 8.75 -3.60 1.29
N ALA A 230 8.83 -4.91 1.12
CA ALA A 230 9.77 -5.75 1.87
C ALA A 230 11.24 -5.46 1.54
N ALA A 231 11.55 -4.98 0.34
CA ALA A 231 12.93 -4.70 -0.07
C ALA A 231 13.48 -3.48 0.68
N ASN A 232 12.63 -2.45 0.84
CA ASN A 232 13.01 -1.18 1.46
C ASN A 232 12.52 -1.03 2.91
N GLN A 233 11.79 -2.02 3.44
CA GLN A 233 11.19 -1.99 4.77
C GLN A 233 10.26 -0.78 4.97
N VAL A 234 9.46 -0.47 3.96
CA VAL A 234 8.55 0.68 3.95
C VAL A 234 7.10 0.22 3.85
N LEU A 235 6.23 0.74 4.72
CA LEU A 235 4.78 0.50 4.67
C LEU A 235 4.05 1.78 4.25
N TYR A 236 3.08 1.65 3.34
CA TYR A 236 2.22 2.72 2.84
C TYR A 236 0.78 2.45 3.27
N ASN A 237 0.22 3.35 4.08
CA ASN A 237 -1.11 3.22 4.67
C ASN A 237 -2.04 4.33 4.15
N PRO A 238 -2.91 4.05 3.16
CA PRO A 238 -3.97 4.96 2.75
C PRO A 238 -5.02 5.16 3.85
N LEU A 239 -5.42 6.41 4.00
CA LEU A 239 -6.46 6.92 4.88
C LEU A 239 -7.39 7.81 4.06
N THR A 240 -8.70 7.66 4.22
CA THR A 240 -9.67 8.48 3.46
C THR A 240 -10.74 9.12 4.33
N LYS A 241 -11.24 10.26 3.88
CA LYS A 241 -12.41 10.95 4.41
C LYS A 241 -12.99 11.88 3.36
N GLU A 242 -14.22 11.63 2.93
CA GLU A 242 -14.93 12.45 1.94
C GLU A 242 -14.10 12.59 0.66
N ASN A 243 -13.78 13.80 0.22
CA ASN A 243 -12.96 14.09 -0.95
C ASN A 243 -11.44 14.13 -0.66
N ARG A 244 -11.00 13.70 0.53
CA ARG A 244 -9.61 13.73 0.98
C ARG A 244 -9.08 12.31 1.15
N SER A 245 -7.95 12.03 0.52
CA SER A 245 -7.17 10.82 0.77
C SER A 245 -5.73 11.18 1.10
N ILE A 246 -5.14 10.50 2.07
CA ILE A 246 -3.77 10.67 2.54
C ILE A 246 -3.10 9.30 2.56
N VAL A 247 -1.86 9.20 2.09
CA VAL A 247 -1.03 8.00 2.31
C VAL A 247 0.06 8.36 3.30
N LEU A 248 0.01 7.72 4.47
CA LEU A 248 1.07 7.80 5.47
C LEU A 248 2.13 6.73 5.17
N VAL A 249 3.39 7.08 5.36
CA VAL A 249 4.52 6.18 5.13
C VAL A 249 5.17 5.81 6.46
N TYR A 250 5.59 4.57 6.62
CA TYR A 250 6.29 4.07 7.82
C TYR A 250 7.57 3.38 7.38
N ARG A 251 8.72 3.86 7.87
CA ARG A 251 10.05 3.33 7.50
C ARG A 251 10.55 2.33 8.54
N ASN A 252 11.51 1.50 8.14
CA ASN A 252 12.15 0.51 9.00
C ASN A 252 11.14 -0.47 9.64
N VAL A 253 10.06 -0.77 8.90
CA VAL A 253 9.05 -1.73 9.30
C VAL A 253 9.48 -3.12 8.84
N SER A 254 9.37 -4.11 9.71
CA SER A 254 9.66 -5.50 9.42
C SER A 254 8.73 -6.42 10.23
N PRO A 255 8.71 -7.74 9.96
CA PRO A 255 7.98 -8.69 10.80
C PRO A 255 8.39 -8.66 12.27
N ALA A 256 9.58 -8.16 12.60
CA ALA A 256 10.07 -8.02 13.97
C ALA A 256 9.69 -6.68 14.63
N THR A 257 9.05 -5.75 13.90
CA THR A 257 8.61 -4.47 14.45
C THR A 257 7.54 -4.69 15.52
N THR A 258 7.67 -3.97 16.63
CA THR A 258 6.76 -4.04 17.78
C THR A 258 6.40 -2.64 18.28
N GLY A 259 5.40 -2.53 19.15
CA GLY A 259 4.99 -1.26 19.74
C GLY A 259 4.22 -0.39 18.74
N THR A 260 4.56 0.90 18.67
CA THR A 260 3.93 1.85 17.74
C THR A 260 4.95 2.35 16.71
N ALA A 261 4.67 2.14 15.43
CA ALA A 261 5.50 2.66 14.34
C ALA A 261 5.10 4.11 14.04
N PRO A 262 6.03 5.08 14.13
CA PRO A 262 5.75 6.47 13.79
C PRO A 262 5.64 6.65 12.28
N ALA A 263 4.72 7.52 11.84
CA ALA A 263 4.66 7.94 10.46
C ALA A 263 5.91 8.77 10.12
N ALA A 264 6.43 8.58 8.91
CA ALA A 264 7.52 9.35 8.34
C ALA A 264 7.17 10.84 8.35
N THR A 265 8.08 11.67 8.83
CA THR A 265 7.90 13.13 8.87
C THR A 265 8.37 13.81 7.58
N ASP A 266 9.13 13.07 6.77
CA ASP A 266 9.79 13.54 5.54
C ASP A 266 9.07 13.12 4.25
N LEU A 267 8.05 12.27 4.33
CA LEU A 267 7.33 11.76 3.16
C LEU A 267 5.84 11.57 3.46
N SER A 268 4.99 12.24 2.67
CA SER A 268 3.54 12.08 2.74
C SER A 268 2.88 12.33 1.39
N PHE A 269 1.69 11.76 1.21
CA PHE A 269 0.87 11.96 0.01
C PHE A 269 -0.49 12.48 0.43
N ARG A 270 -1.06 13.41 -0.33
CA ARG A 270 -2.45 13.85 -0.10
C ARG A 270 -3.11 14.32 -1.38
N ILE A 271 -4.27 13.73 -1.67
CA ILE A 271 -5.21 14.27 -2.65
C ILE A 271 -6.36 14.92 -1.89
N THR A 272 -6.74 16.13 -2.31
CA THR A 272 -7.99 16.77 -1.91
C THR A 272 -8.69 17.19 -3.19
N SER A 273 -9.73 16.44 -3.56
CA SER A 273 -10.38 16.61 -4.86
C SER A 273 -11.37 17.76 -4.83
N SER A 274 -11.28 18.67 -5.79
CA SER A 274 -12.35 19.66 -6.07
C SER A 274 -13.39 19.13 -7.05
N LYS A 275 -13.09 18.03 -7.76
CA LYS A 275 -13.95 17.45 -8.80
C LYS A 275 -14.94 16.42 -8.25
N TYR A 276 -14.56 15.73 -7.19
CA TYR A 276 -15.27 14.59 -6.63
C TYR A 276 -15.66 14.89 -5.19
N SER A 277 -16.92 14.61 -4.83
CA SER A 277 -17.40 14.70 -3.45
C SER A 277 -16.85 13.58 -2.57
N THR A 278 -16.50 12.46 -3.19
CA THR A 278 -15.84 11.30 -2.57
C THR A 278 -14.57 10.99 -3.33
N PHE A 279 -13.45 10.83 -2.63
CA PHE A 279 -12.17 10.44 -3.21
C PHE A 279 -11.43 9.55 -2.21
N GLU A 280 -11.66 8.25 -2.32
CA GLU A 280 -11.15 7.24 -1.42
C GLU A 280 -10.06 6.43 -2.13
N ILE A 281 -8.83 6.51 -1.64
CA ILE A 281 -7.77 5.59 -2.04
C ILE A 281 -7.97 4.27 -1.29
N GLU A 282 -8.39 3.23 -1.99
CA GLU A 282 -8.80 1.96 -1.38
C GLU A 282 -7.61 1.02 -1.14
N GLY A 283 -6.59 1.11 -1.99
CA GLY A 283 -5.34 0.39 -1.81
C GLY A 283 -4.24 0.99 -2.65
N VAL A 284 -3.00 0.62 -2.32
CA VAL A 284 -1.80 1.15 -2.97
C VAL A 284 -0.84 0.00 -3.30
N GLY A 285 0.10 0.24 -4.21
CA GLY A 285 1.12 -0.75 -4.55
C GLY A 285 2.26 -0.15 -5.36
N ILE A 286 3.48 -0.67 -5.20
CA ILE A 286 4.65 -0.20 -5.94
C ILE A 286 4.97 -1.12 -7.11
N SER A 287 5.28 -0.51 -8.26
CA SER A 287 5.80 -1.22 -9.44
C SER A 287 6.66 -0.27 -10.27
N ASP A 288 7.83 -0.72 -10.71
CA ASP A 288 8.84 0.11 -11.41
C ASP A 288 9.13 1.45 -10.70
N GLY A 289 9.22 1.40 -9.37
CA GLY A 289 9.43 2.58 -8.53
C GLY A 289 8.23 3.52 -8.39
N LYS A 290 7.14 3.36 -9.14
CA LYS A 290 5.95 4.22 -9.01
C LYS A 290 4.99 3.69 -7.95
N LEU A 291 4.34 4.61 -7.22
CA LEU A 291 3.23 4.28 -6.31
C LEU A 291 1.90 4.40 -7.07
N TYR A 292 1.28 3.25 -7.30
CA TYR A 292 -0.04 3.14 -7.90
C TYR A 292 -1.11 2.98 -6.83
N PHE A 293 -2.34 3.33 -7.19
CA PHE A 293 -3.48 3.19 -6.30
C PHE A 293 -4.81 3.04 -7.05
N SER A 294 -5.79 2.39 -6.42
CA SER A 294 -7.19 2.41 -6.87
C SER A 294 -7.95 3.53 -6.15
N THR A 295 -9.07 3.96 -6.75
CA THR A 295 -10.01 4.85 -6.07
C THR A 295 -11.45 4.42 -6.20
N ASN A 296 -12.19 4.55 -5.11
CA ASN A 296 -13.62 4.78 -5.13
C ASN A 296 -13.86 6.29 -5.11
N ARG A 297 -14.44 6.84 -6.18
CA ARG A 297 -14.65 8.28 -6.31
C ARG A 297 -15.93 8.60 -7.04
N ALA A 298 -16.66 9.60 -6.56
CA ALA A 298 -17.97 9.95 -7.09
C ALA A 298 -18.19 11.45 -7.07
N ASN A 299 -19.13 11.90 -7.90
CA ASN A 299 -19.72 13.24 -7.86
C ASN A 299 -21.22 13.14 -8.20
N ALA A 300 -21.86 14.29 -8.45
CA ALA A 300 -23.29 14.36 -8.77
C ALA A 300 -23.69 13.60 -10.05
N ASP A 301 -22.74 13.35 -10.96
CA ASP A 301 -22.97 12.67 -12.24
C ASP A 301 -22.77 11.15 -12.16
N GLY A 302 -22.25 10.63 -11.03
CA GLY A 302 -22.09 9.19 -10.78
C GLY A 302 -20.73 8.78 -10.22
N GLY A 303 -20.42 7.49 -10.33
CA GLY A 303 -19.14 6.88 -9.96
C GLY A 303 -18.08 7.02 -11.05
N TYR A 304 -16.85 7.29 -10.65
CA TYR A 304 -15.70 7.57 -11.52
C TYR A 304 -14.47 6.75 -11.13
N ASP A 305 -14.68 5.59 -10.53
CA ASP A 305 -13.62 4.73 -10.02
C ASP A 305 -12.54 4.45 -11.07
N GLY A 306 -11.33 4.22 -10.60
CA GLY A 306 -10.21 3.99 -11.48
C GLY A 306 -8.93 3.62 -10.76
N VAL A 307 -7.89 3.49 -11.56
CA VAL A 307 -6.53 3.20 -11.13
C VAL A 307 -5.61 4.30 -11.63
N HIS A 308 -4.67 4.69 -10.78
CA HIS A 308 -3.86 5.90 -10.92
C HIS A 308 -2.41 5.65 -10.49
N SER A 309 -1.54 6.62 -10.77
CA SER A 309 -0.21 6.72 -10.16
C SER A 309 0.04 8.12 -9.63
N PHE A 310 0.72 8.24 -8.49
CA PHE A 310 1.19 9.53 -7.99
C PHE A 310 2.29 10.09 -8.91
N ASP A 311 2.19 11.38 -9.22
CA ASP A 311 3.15 12.04 -10.10
C ASP A 311 4.45 12.35 -9.37
N GLY A 312 5.59 12.14 -10.03
CA GLY A 312 6.92 12.51 -9.53
C GLY A 312 7.50 11.62 -8.42
N TYR A 313 6.71 10.74 -7.81
CA TYR A 313 7.21 9.82 -6.79
C TYR A 313 7.98 8.65 -7.40
N VAL A 314 9.15 8.37 -6.83
CA VAL A 314 9.96 7.18 -7.11
C VAL A 314 10.34 6.55 -5.78
N ALA A 315 9.88 5.32 -5.54
CA ALA A 315 10.31 4.48 -4.43
C ALA A 315 11.80 4.15 -4.60
N GLY A 316 12.55 4.34 -3.52
CA GLY A 316 14.00 4.13 -3.45
C GLY A 316 14.37 3.07 -2.44
#